data_AF-A0A0D0AK64-F1
#
_entry.id   AF-A0A0D0AK64-F1
#
_cell.length_a   1.000
_cell.length_b   1.000
_cell.length_c   1.000
_cell.angle_alpha   90.00
_cell.angle_beta   90.00
_cell.angle_gamma   90.00
#
_symmetry.space_group_name_H-M   'P 1'
#
loop_
_entity.id
_entity.type
_entity.pdbx_description
1 polymer ?
#
loop_
_entity_poly.entity_id
_entity_poly.type
_entity_poly.pdbx_seq_one_letter_code
_entity_poly.pdbx_strand_id
1 'polypeptide(L)'
;MSSSTTSTLLPPGHPTDSIHVHANEQYPVTSHKSHEYRPPCAGDLRSVCPALNTMANHRYIPRDGRHLTFGVLFRGLKECYGLTTPLAFVLVTGSFVLIGRSPLRIPYLSDLSIFRAKNPNGTISPGGVIDLHLIGLHNGIEHDASLVHTNTPDGAQYGPEEVQDELVLQLVGD
;
A
#
# COMPACT_ATOMS: atom_id res chain seq x y z
N MET A 1 -23.40 -11.31 6.69
CA MET A 1 -23.52 -10.44 7.88
C MET A 1 -22.14 -10.34 8.46
N SER A 2 -21.36 -9.35 8.03
CA SER A 2 -19.96 -9.22 8.42
C SER A 2 -19.89 -8.30 9.62
N SER A 3 -19.60 -8.88 10.78
CA SER A 3 -19.40 -8.18 12.04
C SER A 3 -18.09 -7.39 11.95
N SER A 4 -18.18 -6.06 12.05
CA SER A 4 -17.02 -5.21 12.26
C SER A 4 -16.43 -5.49 13.63
N THR A 5 -15.26 -6.11 13.67
CA THR A 5 -14.40 -6.18 14.86
C THR A 5 -13.78 -4.79 15.06
N THR A 6 -14.33 -4.04 16.01
CA THR A 6 -13.63 -2.88 16.57
C THR A 6 -12.41 -3.40 17.32
N SER A 7 -11.20 -3.09 16.84
CA SER A 7 -9.95 -3.44 17.52
C SER A 7 -10.05 -3.01 19.00
N THR A 8 -10.03 -4.01 19.87
CA THR A 8 -10.39 -3.88 21.30
C THR A 8 -9.18 -3.47 22.15
N LEU A 9 -8.05 -3.11 21.52
CA LEU A 9 -6.76 -2.88 22.18
C LEU A 9 -6.25 -1.43 22.14
N LEU A 10 -7.04 -0.46 21.65
CA LEU A 10 -6.58 0.93 21.68
C LEU A 10 -6.46 1.42 23.15
N PRO A 11 -5.28 1.89 23.58
CA PRO A 11 -5.08 2.36 24.94
C PRO A 11 -5.97 3.58 25.23
N PRO A 12 -6.36 3.79 26.50
CA PRO A 12 -7.15 4.94 26.90
C PRO A 12 -6.45 6.25 26.48
N GLY A 13 -7.12 7.07 25.66
CA GLY A 13 -6.57 8.34 25.15
C GLY A 13 -6.04 8.31 23.72
N HIS A 14 -6.17 7.20 22.98
CA HIS A 14 -5.91 7.21 21.54
C HIS A 14 -6.86 8.20 20.84
N PRO A 15 -6.36 9.12 19.98
CA PRO A 15 -7.21 10.04 19.23
C PRO A 15 -8.23 9.28 18.38
N THR A 16 -9.52 9.57 18.57
CA THR A 16 -10.57 9.08 17.67
C THR A 16 -10.68 10.05 16.50
N ASP A 17 -9.83 9.87 15.49
CA ASP A 17 -9.95 10.64 14.27
C ASP A 17 -11.20 10.21 13.49
N SER A 18 -12.11 11.15 13.27
CA SER A 18 -13.32 10.93 12.48
C SER A 18 -12.95 10.46 11.06
N ILE A 19 -13.68 9.45 10.56
CA ILE A 19 -13.62 9.04 9.15
C ILE A 19 -13.92 10.29 8.30
N HIS A 20 -12.95 10.71 7.50
CA HIS A 20 -13.12 11.82 6.55
C HIS A 20 -13.37 11.24 5.15
N VAL A 21 -13.77 12.07 4.19
CA VAL A 21 -13.98 11.64 2.79
C VAL A 21 -12.98 12.35 1.92
N HIS A 22 -12.24 11.60 1.09
CA HIS A 22 -11.34 12.19 0.10
C HIS A 22 -12.15 12.74 -1.08
N ALA A 23 -12.38 14.06 -1.09
CA ALA A 23 -12.88 14.73 -2.28
C ALA A 23 -11.73 14.86 -3.30
N ASN A 24 -11.64 13.95 -4.28
CA ASN A 24 -10.95 14.04 -5.59
C ASN A 24 -9.63 14.83 -5.76
N GLU A 25 -8.90 15.12 -4.71
CA GLU A 25 -7.70 15.94 -4.81
C GLU A 25 -6.48 15.05 -5.06
N GLN A 26 -6.20 14.86 -6.35
CA GLN A 26 -4.94 14.36 -6.84
C GLN A 26 -3.87 15.41 -6.58
N TYR A 27 -3.37 15.43 -5.35
CA TYR A 27 -2.43 16.44 -4.92
C TYR A 27 -1.03 16.15 -5.44
N PRO A 28 -0.36 17.12 -6.10
CA PRO A 28 1.05 16.99 -6.39
C PRO A 28 1.83 16.84 -5.09
N VAL A 29 2.69 15.81 -5.05
CA VAL A 29 3.66 15.53 -3.98
C VAL A 29 4.76 16.59 -4.02
N THR A 30 4.42 17.84 -3.70
CA THR A 30 5.31 18.94 -3.30
C THR A 30 4.49 20.24 -3.17
N SER A 31 4.04 20.56 -1.97
CA SER A 31 3.73 21.94 -1.55
C SER A 31 3.54 21.92 -0.04
N HIS A 32 4.49 22.47 0.71
CA HIS A 32 4.46 22.81 2.15
C HIS A 32 3.15 22.49 2.91
N LYS A 33 2.83 21.20 3.11
CA LYS A 33 1.61 20.73 3.77
C LYS A 33 1.99 19.61 4.71
N SER A 34 1.49 19.67 5.94
CA SER A 34 1.82 18.74 7.01
C SER A 34 1.67 17.27 6.59
N HIS A 35 2.67 16.44 6.93
CA HIS A 35 2.58 14.97 6.91
C HIS A 35 1.76 14.46 8.10
N GLU A 36 0.67 15.17 8.40
CA GLU A 36 -0.24 14.83 9.48
C GLU A 36 -0.86 13.45 9.21
N TYR A 37 -0.87 12.61 10.24
CA TYR A 37 -1.58 11.34 10.19
C TYR A 37 -3.05 11.59 9.88
N ARG A 38 -3.62 10.79 8.99
CA ARG A 38 -5.07 10.63 8.91
C ARG A 38 -5.41 9.17 8.60
N PRO A 39 -6.44 8.61 9.23
CA PRO A 39 -6.85 7.23 8.96
C PRO A 39 -7.32 7.08 7.50
N PRO A 40 -7.24 5.86 6.93
CA PRO A 40 -7.82 5.56 5.62
C PRO A 40 -9.33 5.82 5.61
N CYS A 41 -9.83 6.35 4.50
CA CYS A 41 -11.25 6.53 4.25
C CYS A 41 -11.86 5.25 3.63
N ALA A 42 -13.19 5.14 3.65
CA ALA A 42 -13.87 4.06 2.94
C ALA A 42 -13.56 4.12 1.43
N GLY A 43 -13.02 3.01 0.88
CA GLY A 43 -12.65 2.89 -0.53
C GLY A 43 -11.16 3.16 -0.84
N ASP A 44 -10.40 3.63 0.15
CA ASP A 44 -8.95 3.70 0.06
C ASP A 44 -8.35 2.31 0.08
N LEU A 45 -7.30 2.10 -0.70
CA LEU A 45 -6.56 0.85 -0.72
C LEU A 45 -5.41 0.90 0.28
N ARG A 46 -5.20 -0.19 0.99
CA ARG A 46 -4.00 -0.43 1.79
C ARG A 46 -3.34 -1.71 1.29
N SER A 47 -2.28 -2.11 1.95
CA SER A 47 -1.42 -3.23 1.56
C SER A 47 -1.08 -4.07 2.78
N VAL A 48 -0.52 -5.26 2.54
CA VAL A 48 0.16 -6.07 3.57
C VAL A 48 1.45 -5.41 4.10
N CYS A 49 1.88 -4.28 3.52
CA CYS A 49 3.10 -3.59 3.91
C CYS A 49 2.79 -2.44 4.89
N PRO A 50 3.19 -2.54 6.17
CA PRO A 50 2.94 -1.47 7.14
C PRO A 50 3.61 -0.14 6.77
N ALA A 51 4.78 -0.22 6.10
CA ALA A 51 5.51 0.96 5.69
C ALA A 51 4.76 1.76 4.61
N LEU A 52 4.17 1.09 3.62
CA LEU A 52 3.41 1.77 2.57
C LEU A 52 2.06 2.30 3.08
N ASN A 53 1.41 1.57 3.99
CA ASN A 53 0.17 2.03 4.64
C ASN A 53 0.41 3.33 5.41
N THR A 54 1.51 3.41 6.14
CA THR A 54 1.93 4.63 6.86
C THR A 54 2.23 5.76 5.88
N MET A 55 2.95 5.50 4.79
CA MET A 55 3.21 6.52 3.76
C MET A 55 1.91 7.11 3.18
N ALA A 56 0.90 6.28 2.92
CA ALA A 56 -0.42 6.74 2.46
C ALA A 56 -1.15 7.55 3.55
N ASN A 57 -1.14 7.08 4.80
CA ASN A 57 -1.73 7.78 5.95
C ASN A 57 -1.04 9.13 6.26
N HIS A 58 0.19 9.36 5.77
CA HIS A 58 0.97 10.58 5.98
C HIS A 58 1.22 11.40 4.70
N ARG A 59 0.55 11.10 3.57
CA ARG A 59 0.72 11.79 2.26
C ARG A 59 2.13 11.74 1.67
N TYR A 60 2.95 10.76 2.01
CA TYR A 60 4.19 10.51 1.25
C TYR A 60 3.92 9.85 -0.11
N ILE A 61 2.75 9.20 -0.22
CA ILE A 61 2.15 8.71 -1.47
C ILE A 61 0.66 9.10 -1.49
N PRO A 62 -0.07 8.95 -2.62
CA PRO A 62 -1.50 9.18 -2.68
C PRO A 62 -2.26 8.46 -1.55
N ARG A 63 -3.12 9.20 -0.83
CA ARG A 63 -3.84 8.68 0.36
C ARG A 63 -4.80 7.54 0.04
N ASP A 64 -5.37 7.57 -1.16
CA ASP A 64 -6.26 6.55 -1.67
C ASP A 64 -5.53 5.23 -2.00
N GLY A 65 -4.19 5.21 -1.94
CA GLY A 65 -3.38 4.04 -2.23
C GLY A 65 -3.35 3.67 -3.71
N ARG A 66 -3.74 4.58 -4.62
CA ARG A 66 -3.83 4.34 -6.06
C ARG A 66 -2.78 5.13 -6.83
N HIS A 67 -2.65 4.82 -8.12
CA HIS A 67 -1.77 5.54 -9.04
C HIS A 67 -0.29 5.62 -8.60
N LEU A 68 0.25 4.49 -8.14
CA LEU A 68 1.62 4.40 -7.66
C LEU A 68 2.56 4.09 -8.82
N THR A 69 3.35 5.09 -9.20
CA THR A 69 4.44 4.93 -10.17
C THR A 69 5.75 4.64 -9.45
N PHE A 70 6.76 4.19 -10.19
CA PHE A 70 8.12 4.03 -9.66
C PHE A 70 8.60 5.30 -8.94
N GLY A 71 8.45 6.47 -9.57
CA GLY A 71 8.90 7.74 -9.01
C GLY A 71 8.18 8.12 -7.72
N VAL A 72 6.87 7.86 -7.63
CA VAL A 72 6.06 8.11 -6.42
C VAL A 72 6.56 7.25 -5.26
N LEU A 73 6.72 5.94 -5.47
CA LEU A 73 7.19 5.03 -4.43
C LEU A 73 8.64 5.30 -4.04
N PHE A 74 9.51 5.51 -5.02
CA PHE A 74 10.93 5.77 -4.80
C PHE A 74 11.15 7.05 -4.00
N ARG A 75 10.47 8.15 -4.35
CA ARG A 75 10.55 9.40 -3.59
C ARG A 75 9.91 9.24 -2.20
N GLY A 76 8.73 8.65 -2.11
CA GLY A 76 8.01 8.48 -0.85
C GLY A 76 8.80 7.67 0.18
N LEU A 77 9.44 6.57 -0.23
CA LEU A 77 10.30 5.76 0.64
C LEU A 77 11.49 6.56 1.19
N LYS A 78 12.11 7.38 0.34
CA LYS A 78 13.25 8.21 0.75
C LYS A 78 12.84 9.35 1.67
N GLU A 79 11.73 10.01 1.39
CA GLU A 79 11.24 11.15 2.18
C GLU A 79 10.61 10.72 3.51
N CYS A 80 9.89 9.60 3.55
CA CYS A 80 9.22 9.10 4.75
C CYS A 80 10.19 8.45 5.74
N TYR A 81 11.14 7.65 5.24
CA TYR A 81 11.96 6.77 6.07
C TYR A 81 13.46 7.00 5.90
N GLY A 82 13.88 7.96 5.08
CA GLY A 82 15.31 8.27 4.87
C GLY A 82 16.08 7.17 4.15
N LEU A 83 15.41 6.32 3.35
CA LEU A 83 16.08 5.23 2.65
C LEU A 83 17.21 5.74 1.73
N THR A 84 18.29 4.96 1.66
CA THR A 84 19.35 5.22 0.68
C THR A 84 18.82 5.00 -0.74
N THR A 85 19.34 5.77 -1.70
CA THR A 85 19.03 5.60 -3.14
C THR A 85 19.12 4.14 -3.62
N PRO A 86 20.19 3.37 -3.35
CA PRO A 86 20.27 1.99 -3.82
C PRO A 86 19.20 1.09 -3.19
N LEU A 87 18.94 1.22 -1.89
CA LEU A 87 17.92 0.40 -1.22
C LEU A 87 16.51 0.72 -1.77
N ALA A 88 16.15 2.00 -1.88
CA ALA A 88 14.88 2.42 -2.46
C ALA A 88 14.73 1.94 -3.91
N PHE A 89 15.81 2.00 -4.71
CA PHE A 89 15.78 1.54 -6.09
C PHE A 89 15.51 0.03 -6.17
N VAL A 90 16.19 -0.77 -5.36
CA VAL A 90 16.02 -2.23 -5.32
C VAL A 90 14.60 -2.60 -4.88
N LEU A 91 14.10 -1.99 -3.79
CA LEU A 91 12.76 -2.28 -3.27
C LEU A 91 11.66 -1.95 -4.29
N VAL A 92 11.72 -0.77 -4.91
CA VAL A 92 10.70 -0.37 -5.88
C VAL A 92 10.81 -1.19 -7.16
N THR A 93 12.02 -1.41 -7.69
CA THR A 93 12.21 -2.24 -8.90
C THR A 93 11.74 -3.67 -8.67
N GLY A 94 12.16 -4.28 -7.55
CA GLY A 94 11.74 -5.63 -7.15
C GLY A 94 10.22 -5.72 -6.99
N SER A 95 9.60 -4.70 -6.38
CA SER A 95 8.14 -4.65 -6.24
C SER A 95 7.44 -4.76 -7.60
N PHE A 96 7.84 -3.97 -8.60
CA PHE A 96 7.24 -4.05 -9.94
C PHE A 96 7.51 -5.41 -10.60
N VAL A 97 8.74 -5.91 -10.56
CA VAL A 97 9.12 -7.16 -11.24
C VAL A 97 8.39 -8.37 -10.65
N LEU A 98 8.32 -8.47 -9.32
CA LEU A 98 7.75 -9.63 -8.62
C LEU A 98 6.22 -9.76 -8.81
N ILE A 99 5.51 -8.65 -9.05
CA ILE A 99 4.08 -8.67 -9.40
C ILE A 99 3.84 -8.64 -10.92
N GLY A 100 4.86 -8.91 -11.72
CA GLY A 100 4.77 -8.99 -13.19
C GLY A 100 4.51 -7.65 -13.86
N ARG A 101 5.08 -6.57 -13.34
CA ARG A 101 4.93 -5.19 -13.86
C ARG A 101 6.26 -4.61 -14.30
N SER A 102 6.19 -3.75 -15.33
CA SER A 102 7.36 -2.96 -15.73
C SER A 102 7.49 -1.73 -14.82
N PRO A 103 8.68 -1.48 -14.24
CA PRO A 103 8.94 -0.25 -13.48
C PRO A 103 9.05 0.99 -14.38
N LEU A 104 9.19 0.80 -15.70
CA LEU A 104 9.32 1.89 -16.65
C LEU A 104 7.94 2.37 -17.11
N ARG A 105 7.65 3.65 -16.89
CA ARG A 105 6.47 4.35 -17.42
C ARG A 105 6.92 5.32 -18.51
N ILE A 106 6.50 5.08 -19.75
CA ILE A 106 6.75 5.96 -20.89
C ILE A 106 5.51 6.85 -21.07
N PRO A 107 5.58 8.17 -20.81
CA PRO A 107 4.43 9.07 -20.94
C PRO A 107 3.77 8.95 -22.32
N TYR A 108 2.44 9.12 -22.37
CA TYR A 108 1.59 8.95 -23.57
C TYR A 108 1.47 7.50 -24.07
N LEU A 109 2.57 6.75 -24.17
CA LEU A 109 2.58 5.36 -24.60
C LEU A 109 1.99 4.42 -23.55
N SER A 110 2.36 4.55 -22.28
CA SER A 110 1.92 3.64 -21.20
C SER A 110 0.41 3.66 -20.93
N ASP A 111 -0.29 4.67 -21.45
CA ASP A 111 -1.74 4.84 -21.28
C ASP A 111 -2.54 4.23 -22.45
N LEU A 112 -1.85 3.78 -23.52
CA LEU A 112 -2.48 3.00 -24.59
C LEU A 112 -2.97 1.65 -24.05
N SER A 113 -4.12 1.19 -24.57
CA SER A 113 -4.76 -0.06 -24.14
C SER A 113 -3.85 -1.28 -24.23
N ILE A 114 -2.92 -1.30 -25.19
CA ILE A 114 -1.96 -2.40 -25.40
C ILE A 114 -0.93 -2.57 -24.28
N PHE A 115 -0.68 -1.53 -23.48
CA PHE A 115 0.27 -1.58 -22.36
C PHE A 115 -0.43 -1.70 -21.00
N ARG A 116 -1.75 -1.87 -20.99
CA ARG A 116 -2.52 -2.12 -19.77
C ARG A 116 -2.34 -3.57 -19.34
N ALA A 117 -2.09 -3.79 -18.05
CA ALA A 117 -1.93 -5.11 -17.49
C ALA A 117 -3.20 -5.52 -16.74
N LYS A 118 -3.68 -6.73 -17.01
CA LYS A 118 -4.78 -7.34 -16.25
C LYS A 118 -4.24 -7.87 -14.93
N ASN A 119 -4.89 -7.48 -13.84
CA ASN A 119 -4.63 -7.98 -12.49
C ASN A 119 -5.28 -9.37 -12.30
N PRO A 120 -4.75 -10.20 -11.39
CA PRO A 120 -5.35 -11.49 -11.04
C PRO A 120 -6.83 -11.38 -10.62
N ASN A 121 -7.21 -10.32 -9.90
CA ASN A 121 -8.60 -10.01 -9.54
C ASN A 121 -9.48 -9.49 -10.71
N GLY A 122 -8.96 -9.46 -11.94
CA GLY A 122 -9.67 -9.02 -13.14
C GLY A 122 -9.65 -7.51 -13.41
N THR A 123 -9.20 -6.69 -12.46
CA THR A 123 -9.04 -5.25 -12.69
C THR A 123 -7.90 -4.95 -13.67
N ILE A 124 -7.83 -3.74 -14.22
CA ILE A 124 -6.84 -3.38 -15.24
C ILE A 124 -6.08 -2.13 -14.82
N SER A 125 -4.76 -2.26 -14.66
CA SER A 125 -3.88 -1.13 -14.35
C SER A 125 -3.19 -0.60 -15.61
N PRO A 126 -2.95 0.71 -15.72
CA PRO A 126 -2.07 1.28 -16.75
C PRO A 126 -0.64 0.73 -16.64
N GLY A 127 0.11 0.79 -17.75
CA GLY A 127 1.52 0.41 -17.74
C GLY A 127 2.34 1.28 -16.79
N GLY A 128 3.22 0.65 -16.00
CA GLY A 128 4.08 1.36 -15.04
C GLY A 128 3.34 1.98 -13.85
N VAL A 129 2.11 1.55 -13.58
CA VAL A 129 1.29 2.00 -12.45
C VAL A 129 0.76 0.79 -11.68
N ILE A 130 0.83 0.85 -10.36
CA ILE A 130 0.24 -0.11 -9.44
C ILE A 130 -0.62 0.60 -8.40
N ASP A 131 -1.32 -0.16 -7.56
CA ASP A 131 -1.98 0.32 -6.35
C ASP A 131 -1.51 -0.51 -5.15
N LEU A 132 -1.88 -0.10 -3.94
CA LEU A 132 -1.43 -0.77 -2.71
C LEU A 132 -1.94 -2.21 -2.60
N HIS A 133 -3.12 -2.51 -3.13
CA HIS A 133 -3.68 -3.86 -3.08
C HIS A 133 -2.84 -4.85 -3.89
N LEU A 134 -2.26 -4.41 -5.02
CA LEU A 134 -1.34 -5.25 -5.81
C LEU A 134 -0.12 -5.75 -5.03
N ILE A 135 0.31 -5.03 -3.99
CA ILE A 135 1.43 -5.46 -3.15
C ILE A 135 1.10 -6.74 -2.37
N GLY A 136 -0.18 -6.98 -2.10
CA GLY A 136 -0.66 -8.20 -1.47
C GLY A 136 -0.66 -9.43 -2.36
N LEU A 137 -0.19 -9.36 -3.62
CA LEU A 137 -0.19 -10.51 -4.51
C LEU A 137 0.73 -11.64 -3.97
N HIS A 138 0.11 -12.79 -3.67
CA HIS A 138 0.78 -13.94 -3.09
C HIS A 138 1.78 -14.58 -4.05
N ASN A 139 2.92 -15.01 -3.51
CA ASN A 139 4.11 -15.45 -4.26
C ASN A 139 4.68 -14.39 -5.22
N GLY A 140 4.25 -13.14 -5.09
CA GLY A 140 4.88 -11.98 -5.70
C GLY A 140 5.73 -11.27 -4.66
N ILE A 141 5.13 -10.26 -4.01
CA ILE A 141 5.75 -9.55 -2.88
C ILE A 141 5.27 -10.14 -1.56
N GLU A 142 3.97 -10.41 -1.46
CA GLU A 142 3.39 -11.05 -0.29
C GLU A 142 3.87 -12.51 -0.19
N HIS A 143 4.14 -12.92 1.04
CA HIS A 143 4.68 -14.23 1.38
C HIS A 143 4.13 -14.73 2.73
N ASP A 144 4.21 -16.04 2.91
CA ASP A 144 3.86 -16.72 4.16
C ASP A 144 4.81 -16.37 5.31
N ALA A 145 4.39 -16.64 6.54
CA ALA A 145 5.11 -16.32 7.77
C ALA A 145 5.34 -14.81 7.95
N SER A 146 4.34 -14.02 7.56
CA SER A 146 4.27 -12.60 7.91
C SER A 146 4.18 -12.44 9.44
N LEU A 147 4.79 -11.37 9.97
CA LEU A 147 4.87 -11.16 11.42
C LEU A 147 3.51 -10.90 12.08
N VAL A 148 2.62 -10.18 11.37
CA VAL A 148 1.35 -9.68 11.92
C VAL A 148 0.17 -9.92 10.98
N HIS A 149 0.38 -10.67 9.89
CA HIS A 149 -0.66 -11.06 8.94
C HIS A 149 -0.70 -12.59 8.87
N THR A 150 -1.89 -13.16 8.71
CA THR A 150 -2.04 -14.59 8.45
C THR A 150 -1.57 -14.94 7.05
N ASN A 151 -1.20 -16.21 6.83
CA ASN A 151 -0.82 -16.68 5.50
C ASN A 151 -1.99 -16.55 4.52
N THR A 152 -1.65 -16.40 3.24
CA THR A 152 -2.66 -16.42 2.17
C THR A 152 -3.39 -17.77 2.18
N PRO A 153 -4.74 -17.79 2.29
CA PRO A 153 -5.50 -19.04 2.27
C PRO A 153 -5.34 -19.79 0.94
N ASP A 154 -5.45 -21.12 0.99
CA ASP A 154 -5.38 -21.95 -0.22
C ASP A 154 -6.40 -21.49 -1.29
N GLY A 155 -5.90 -21.26 -2.50
CA GLY A 155 -6.69 -20.79 -3.64
C GLY A 155 -6.97 -19.29 -3.67
N ALA A 156 -6.60 -18.53 -2.62
CA ALA A 156 -6.60 -17.07 -2.67
C ALA A 156 -5.37 -16.56 -3.45
N GLN A 157 -5.55 -15.43 -4.14
CA GLN A 157 -4.47 -14.79 -4.91
C GLN A 157 -3.76 -13.69 -4.13
N TYR A 158 -4.41 -13.14 -3.11
CA TYR A 158 -3.92 -12.01 -2.34
C TYR A 158 -3.91 -12.36 -0.87
N GLY A 159 -2.86 -11.92 -0.17
CA GLY A 159 -2.76 -12.06 1.27
C GLY A 159 -3.71 -11.15 2.04
N PRO A 160 -4.05 -11.52 3.28
CA PRO A 160 -4.93 -10.74 4.13
C PRO A 160 -4.23 -9.45 4.59
N GLU A 161 -4.83 -8.30 4.26
CA GLU A 161 -4.31 -6.98 4.65
C GLU A 161 -4.60 -6.63 6.13
N GLU A 162 -5.47 -7.39 6.79
CA GLU A 162 -5.83 -7.16 8.19
C GLU A 162 -4.71 -7.61 9.13
N VAL A 163 -4.35 -6.72 10.05
CA VAL A 163 -3.38 -7.00 11.12
C VAL A 163 -4.07 -7.86 12.18
N GLN A 164 -3.42 -8.95 12.58
CA GLN A 164 -3.93 -9.86 13.60
C GLN A 164 -3.39 -9.45 14.97
N ASP A 165 -4.29 -9.03 15.87
CA ASP A 165 -3.93 -8.54 17.21
C ASP A 165 -3.16 -9.61 18.02
N GLU A 166 -3.51 -10.89 17.88
CA GLU A 166 -2.82 -11.99 18.55
C GLU A 166 -1.37 -12.14 18.08
N LEU A 167 -1.10 -11.95 16.78
CA LEU A 167 0.24 -12.03 16.22
C LEU A 167 1.10 -10.82 16.65
N VAL A 168 0.49 -9.64 16.78
CA VAL A 168 1.15 -8.45 17.33
C VAL A 168 1.60 -8.71 18.76
N LEU A 169 0.71 -9.26 19.60
CA LEU A 169 1.04 -9.60 20.98
C LEU A 169 2.17 -10.65 21.06
N GLN A 170 2.12 -11.68 20.21
CA GLN A 170 3.19 -12.68 20.10
C GLN A 170 4.54 -12.08 19.66
N LEU A 171 4.51 -11.09 18.76
CA LEU A 171 5.71 -10.41 18.28
C LEU A 171 6.36 -9.55 19.37
N VAL A 172 5.56 -8.86 20.18
CA VAL A 172 6.05 -7.99 21.26
C VAL A 172 6.53 -8.82 22.46
N GLY A 173 5.88 -9.95 22.74
CA GLY A 173 6.28 -10.89 23.79
C GLY A 173 5.79 -10.53 25.20
N ASP A 174 4.70 -9.76 25.29
CA ASP A 174 4.05 -9.34 26.55
C ASP A 174 3.10 -10.39 27.13
#